data_AF-A0A820DSI1-F1
#
_entry.id   AF-A0A820DSI1-F1
#
_cell.length_a   1.000
_cell.length_b   1.000
_cell.length_c   1.000
_cell.angle_alpha   90.00
_cell.angle_beta   90.00
_cell.angle_gamma   90.00
#
_symmetry.space_group_name_H-M   'P 1'
#
loop_
_entity.id
_entity.type
_entity.pdbx_description
1 polymer ?
#
loop_
_entity_poly.entity_id
_entity_poly.type
_entity_poly.pdbx_seq_one_letter_code
_entity_poly.pdbx_strand_id
1 'polypeptide(L)'
;LFSPISILLKFIRLENLHLRNIESKYFQEILIHLISLPCLYSLIVSCTDNVQNKNVFYHQIFRLTVLKYCKLTLAANTQSNSLSMATTEHSPIEYFIINQLYVDELYAFLSYIPQIRRLSIRNLYKSPKKTIREFYPIVLNHLIHMFL
;
A
#
# COMPACT_ATOMS: atom_id res chain seq x y z
N LEU A 1 -2.50 12.89 29.34
CA LEU A 1 -1.61 12.73 28.17
C LEU A 1 -2.45 12.25 26.99
N PHE A 2 -2.74 13.12 26.02
CA PHE A 2 -3.43 12.72 24.80
C PHE A 2 -2.46 11.94 23.92
N SER A 3 -2.73 10.66 23.63
CA SER A 3 -2.05 10.02 22.51
C SER A 3 -2.53 10.74 21.24
N PRO A 4 -1.63 11.34 20.44
CA PRO A 4 -1.99 12.04 19.20
C PRO A 4 -2.82 11.16 18.26
N ILE A 5 -2.69 9.84 18.39
CA ILE A 5 -3.36 8.85 17.55
C ILE A 5 -4.86 8.72 17.88
N SER A 6 -5.24 8.91 19.15
CA SER A 6 -6.66 8.90 19.58
C SER A 6 -7.47 10.07 18.99
N ILE A 7 -6.80 11.14 18.56
CA ILE A 7 -7.46 12.28 17.92
C ILE A 7 -7.95 11.93 16.51
N LEU A 8 -7.29 11.00 15.81
CA LEU A 8 -7.68 10.59 14.46
C LEU A 8 -9.09 10.00 14.45
N LEU A 9 -9.46 9.26 15.49
CA LEU A 9 -10.78 8.66 15.66
C LEU A 9 -11.91 9.70 15.75
N LYS A 10 -11.59 10.96 16.09
CA LYS A 10 -12.58 12.05 16.14
C LYS A 10 -12.93 12.58 14.74
N PHE A 11 -12.11 12.31 13.73
CA PHE A 11 -12.33 12.76 12.36
C PHE A 11 -13.06 11.70 11.54
N ILE A 12 -14.26 11.31 12.00
CA ILE A 12 -15.08 10.28 11.32
C ILE A 12 -15.44 10.64 9.87
N ARG A 13 -15.39 11.92 9.51
CA ARG A 13 -15.64 12.44 8.14
C ARG A 13 -14.35 12.70 7.36
N LEU A 14 -13.19 12.23 7.84
CA LEU A 14 -11.92 12.42 7.15
C LEU A 14 -11.90 11.61 5.85
N GLU A 15 -11.85 12.30 4.72
CA GLU A 15 -11.82 11.66 3.40
C GLU A 15 -10.42 11.52 2.82
N ASN A 16 -9.55 12.48 3.13
CA ASN A 16 -8.22 12.58 2.54
C ASN A 16 -7.19 12.75 3.66
N LEU A 17 -6.22 11.84 3.73
CA LEU A 17 -5.13 11.92 4.69
C LEU A 17 -3.79 11.98 3.98
N HIS A 18 -3.06 13.09 4.20
CA HIS A 18 -1.73 13.29 3.65
C HIS A 18 -0.70 13.32 4.79
N LEU A 19 0.15 12.29 4.84
CA LEU A 19 1.25 12.17 5.80
C LEU A 19 2.56 12.33 5.03
N ARG A 20 3.24 13.46 5.24
CA ARG A 20 4.50 13.76 4.55
C ARG A 20 5.64 13.76 5.56
N ASN A 21 6.79 13.25 5.11
CA ASN A 21 8.03 13.22 5.88
C ASN A 21 7.85 12.56 7.26
N ILE A 22 7.13 11.44 7.29
CA ILE A 22 6.87 10.66 8.52
C ILE A 22 7.85 9.49 8.62
N GLU A 23 8.28 9.12 9.83
CA GLU A 23 8.99 7.84 10.01
C GLU A 23 8.01 6.67 9.88
N SER A 24 8.44 5.60 9.23
CA SER A 24 7.64 4.43 8.89
C SER A 24 7.00 3.76 10.10
N LYS A 25 7.69 3.75 11.25
CA LYS A 25 7.18 3.22 12.52
C LYS A 25 5.92 3.96 13.01
N TYR A 26 5.90 5.29 12.91
CA TYR A 26 4.74 6.08 13.31
C TYR A 26 3.58 5.88 12.34
N PHE A 27 3.88 5.72 11.05
CA PHE A 27 2.82 5.43 10.09
C PHE A 27 2.21 4.03 10.31
N GLN A 28 3.00 3.02 10.69
CA GLN A 28 2.47 1.70 11.09
C GLN A 28 1.53 1.80 12.30
N GLU A 29 1.88 2.62 13.29
CA GLU A 29 0.99 2.90 14.42
C GLU A 29 -0.30 3.58 13.96
N ILE A 30 -0.20 4.60 13.09
CA ILE A 30 -1.36 5.32 12.54
C ILE A 30 -2.28 4.39 11.75
N LEU A 31 -1.72 3.48 10.93
CA LEU A 31 -2.48 2.55 10.08
C LEU A 31 -3.50 1.71 10.86
N ILE A 32 -3.16 1.32 12.09
CA ILE A 32 -4.06 0.55 12.98
C ILE A 32 -5.36 1.31 13.23
N HIS A 33 -5.32 2.64 13.25
CA HIS A 33 -6.49 3.48 13.52
C HIS A 33 -7.22 3.91 12.26
N LEU A 34 -6.53 3.98 11.11
CA LEU A 34 -7.16 4.36 9.83
C LEU A 34 -8.25 3.39 9.40
N ILE A 35 -8.17 2.12 9.80
CA ILE A 35 -9.21 1.11 9.50
C ILE A 35 -10.59 1.48 10.06
N SER A 36 -10.61 2.29 11.12
CA SER A 36 -11.85 2.73 11.77
C SER A 36 -12.43 4.02 11.18
N LEU A 37 -11.77 4.63 10.19
CA LEU A 37 -12.23 5.86 9.55
C LEU A 37 -13.13 5.51 8.36
N PRO A 38 -14.46 5.68 8.49
CA PRO A 38 -15.42 5.15 7.51
C PRO A 38 -15.42 5.92 6.19
N CYS A 39 -14.85 7.13 6.16
CA CYS A 39 -14.85 7.98 4.98
C CYS A 39 -13.49 8.08 4.28
N LEU A 40 -12.43 7.40 4.76
CA LEU A 40 -11.06 7.59 4.27
C LEU A 40 -10.86 7.01 2.86
N TYR A 41 -11.19 7.81 1.85
CA TYR A 41 -11.12 7.45 0.43
C TYR A 41 -9.70 7.59 -0.15
N SER A 42 -8.89 8.51 0.39
CA SER A 42 -7.57 8.86 -0.16
C SER A 42 -6.48 8.89 0.91
N LEU A 43 -5.36 8.24 0.62
CA LEU A 43 -4.19 8.18 1.48
C LEU A 43 -2.92 8.48 0.69
N ILE A 44 -2.21 9.52 1.10
CA ILE A 44 -0.91 9.89 0.52
C ILE A 44 0.14 9.86 1.62
N VAL A 45 1.17 9.05 1.43
CA VAL A 45 2.21 8.85 2.44
C VAL A 45 3.59 9.00 1.82
N SER A 46 4.45 9.74 2.51
CA SER A 46 5.88 9.82 2.22
C SER A 46 6.67 9.51 3.47
N CYS A 47 7.36 8.38 3.49
CA CYS A 47 8.23 7.99 4.59
C CYS A 47 9.64 8.52 4.38
N THR A 48 10.29 9.02 5.44
CA THR A 48 11.68 9.52 5.38
C THR A 48 12.72 8.40 5.48
N ASP A 49 12.32 7.26 6.02
CA ASP A 49 13.15 6.12 6.36
C ASP A 49 12.69 4.85 5.62
N ASN A 50 13.49 3.80 5.79
CA ASN A 50 13.20 2.49 5.23
C ASN A 50 12.09 1.82 6.04
N VAL A 51 11.00 1.42 5.36
CA VAL A 51 9.92 0.65 5.97
C VAL A 51 10.43 -0.73 6.37
N GLN A 52 10.48 -0.98 7.68
CA GLN A 52 10.72 -2.30 8.22
C GLN A 52 9.47 -3.19 8.01
N ASN A 53 9.68 -4.45 7.62
CA ASN A 53 8.61 -5.42 7.38
C ASN A 53 7.52 -4.92 6.38
N LYS A 54 7.95 -4.63 5.14
CA LYS A 54 7.09 -4.17 4.04
C LYS A 54 5.82 -5.00 3.83
N ASN A 55 5.86 -6.30 4.12
CA ASN A 55 4.70 -7.17 4.00
C ASN A 55 3.56 -6.75 4.93
N VAL A 56 3.86 -6.58 6.22
CA VAL A 56 2.88 -6.13 7.21
C VAL A 56 2.37 -4.74 6.84
N PHE A 57 3.26 -3.87 6.40
CA PHE A 57 2.93 -2.52 5.97
C PHE A 57 1.91 -2.49 4.82
N TYR A 58 2.17 -3.22 3.72
CA TYR A 58 1.23 -3.28 2.60
C TYR A 58 -0.08 -3.95 2.99
N HIS A 59 -0.01 -5.04 3.75
CA HIS A 59 -1.19 -5.75 4.23
C HIS A 59 -2.12 -4.85 5.06
N GLN A 60 -1.57 -4.00 5.93
CA GLN A 60 -2.37 -3.03 6.69
C GLN A 60 -3.04 -2.00 5.79
N ILE A 61 -2.36 -1.51 4.74
CA ILE A 61 -2.94 -0.58 3.77
C ILE A 61 -4.08 -1.25 2.98
N PHE A 62 -3.88 -2.50 2.53
CA PHE A 62 -4.89 -3.21 1.73
C PHE A 62 -6.18 -3.50 2.50
N ARG A 63 -6.11 -3.58 3.83
CA ARG A 63 -7.27 -3.74 4.72
C ARG A 63 -8.11 -2.49 4.91
N LEU A 64 -7.71 -1.34 4.37
CA LEU A 64 -8.49 -0.11 4.43
C LEU A 64 -9.70 -0.22 3.46
N THR A 65 -10.84 -0.64 4.00
CA THR A 65 -12.04 -1.10 3.25
C THR A 65 -12.78 -0.01 2.48
N VAL A 66 -12.41 1.25 2.64
CA VAL A 66 -12.99 2.38 1.91
C VAL A 66 -11.96 3.14 1.06
N LEU A 67 -10.69 2.71 1.09
CA LEU A 67 -9.60 3.40 0.43
C LEU A 67 -9.60 3.14 -1.09
N LYS A 68 -9.80 4.17 -1.88
CA LYS A 68 -9.83 4.09 -3.35
C LYS A 68 -8.57 4.63 -4.01
N TYR A 69 -7.94 5.61 -3.39
CA TYR A 69 -6.70 6.23 -3.87
C TYR A 69 -5.58 6.06 -2.86
N CYS A 70 -4.45 5.50 -3.28
CA CYS A 70 -3.26 5.36 -2.44
C CYS A 70 -2.01 5.80 -3.19
N LYS A 71 -1.21 6.66 -2.56
CA LYS A 71 0.12 7.04 -3.06
C LYS A 71 1.16 6.85 -1.97
N LEU A 72 2.19 6.05 -2.28
CA LEU A 72 3.29 5.73 -1.38
C LEU A 72 4.63 6.22 -1.95
N THR A 73 5.38 6.94 -1.13
CA THR A 73 6.77 7.32 -1.39
C THR A 73 7.64 6.77 -0.27
N LEU A 74 8.39 5.71 -0.54
CA LEU A 74 9.19 4.98 0.45
C LEU A 74 10.69 5.12 0.14
N ALA A 75 11.54 5.15 1.17
CA ALA A 75 13.00 5.22 0.97
C ALA A 75 13.56 3.96 0.29
N ALA A 76 14.53 4.14 -0.60
CA ALA A 76 15.11 3.07 -1.42
C ALA A 76 16.25 2.35 -0.70
N ASN A 77 15.97 1.24 0.01
CA ASN A 77 16.95 0.17 0.31
C ASN A 77 16.44 -1.00 1.17
N THR A 78 15.14 -1.28 1.19
CA THR A 78 14.62 -2.33 2.08
C THR A 78 14.88 -3.72 1.50
N GLN A 79 15.52 -4.59 2.28
CA GLN A 79 15.46 -6.03 2.08
C GLN A 79 13.99 -6.44 1.89
N SER A 80 13.65 -7.04 0.74
CA SER A 80 12.28 -7.49 0.48
C SER A 80 12.06 -8.83 1.17
N ASN A 81 11.30 -8.81 2.26
CA ASN A 81 10.53 -9.99 2.60
C ASN A 81 9.45 -10.13 1.52
N SER A 82 9.25 -11.33 0.98
CA SER A 82 8.28 -11.55 -0.10
C SER A 82 6.87 -11.30 0.41
N LEU A 83 6.12 -10.41 -0.22
CA LEU A 83 4.68 -10.33 0.00
C LEU A 83 4.04 -11.65 -0.46
N SER A 84 3.19 -12.25 0.36
CA SER A 84 2.42 -13.44 -0.01
C SER A 84 1.30 -13.06 -0.98
N MET A 85 0.87 -14.00 -1.82
CA MET A 85 -0.34 -13.80 -2.63
C MET A 85 -1.57 -13.65 -1.73
N ALA A 86 -2.50 -12.78 -2.12
CA ALA A 86 -3.81 -12.67 -1.49
C ALA A 86 -4.63 -13.93 -1.74
N THR A 87 -5.27 -14.45 -0.70
CA THR A 87 -6.18 -15.60 -0.79
C THR A 87 -7.65 -15.18 -0.71
N THR A 88 -7.98 -14.25 0.18
CA THR A 88 -9.36 -13.76 0.41
C THR A 88 -9.46 -12.27 0.68
N GLU A 89 -8.35 -11.61 1.00
CA GLU A 89 -8.34 -10.17 1.29
C GLU A 89 -8.14 -9.37 0.00
N HIS A 90 -9.19 -8.68 -0.45
CA HIS A 90 -9.13 -7.77 -1.58
C HIS A 90 -9.41 -6.33 -1.12
N SER A 91 -8.50 -5.45 -1.50
CA SER A 91 -8.56 -4.03 -1.26
C SER A 91 -9.41 -3.34 -2.34
N PRO A 92 -10.23 -2.34 -1.96
CA PRO A 92 -11.07 -1.61 -2.91
C PRO A 92 -10.32 -0.55 -3.72
N ILE A 93 -8.99 -0.46 -3.57
CA ILE A 93 -8.15 0.53 -4.23
C ILE A 93 -8.31 0.45 -5.76
N GLU A 94 -8.59 1.61 -6.36
CA GLU A 94 -8.73 1.79 -7.80
C GLU A 94 -7.55 2.56 -8.41
N TYR A 95 -6.83 3.34 -7.59
CA TYR A 95 -5.70 4.16 -8.00
C TYR A 95 -4.53 3.94 -7.05
N PHE A 96 -3.45 3.35 -7.55
CA PHE A 96 -2.28 3.04 -6.76
C PHE A 96 -1.02 3.63 -7.39
N ILE A 97 -0.27 4.43 -6.62
CA ILE A 97 0.99 5.03 -7.04
C ILE A 97 2.07 4.67 -6.03
N ILE A 98 3.19 4.11 -6.49
CA ILE A 98 4.34 3.81 -5.65
C ILE A 98 5.64 4.19 -6.33
N ASN A 99 6.57 4.77 -5.56
CA ASN A 99 7.84 5.20 -6.12
C ASN A 99 8.81 4.03 -6.41
N GLN A 100 8.59 2.85 -5.84
CA GLN A 100 9.44 1.68 -6.06
C GLN A 100 8.74 0.36 -5.71
N LEU A 101 8.98 -0.67 -6.51
CA LEU A 101 8.52 -2.03 -6.25
C LEU A 101 9.50 -3.05 -6.86
N TYR A 102 9.61 -4.24 -6.29
CA TYR A 102 10.29 -5.34 -6.97
C TYR A 102 9.33 -6.12 -7.88
N VAL A 103 9.86 -6.66 -8.99
CA VAL A 103 9.06 -7.44 -9.95
C VAL A 103 8.39 -8.66 -9.29
N ASP A 104 9.07 -9.32 -8.35
CA ASP A 104 8.51 -10.48 -7.63
C ASP A 104 7.40 -10.09 -6.64
N GLU A 105 7.41 -8.85 -6.14
CA GLU A 105 6.34 -8.30 -5.29
C GLU A 105 5.12 -7.87 -6.10
N LEU A 106 5.30 -7.48 -7.38
CA LEU A 106 4.23 -6.93 -8.21
C LEU A 106 3.03 -7.88 -8.33
N TYR A 107 3.26 -9.17 -8.57
CA TYR A 107 2.17 -10.15 -8.68
C TYR A 107 1.41 -10.29 -7.36
N ALA A 108 2.12 -10.41 -6.24
CA ALA A 108 1.50 -10.43 -4.93
C ALA A 108 0.69 -9.15 -4.69
N PHE A 109 1.26 -7.99 -5.04
CA PHE A 109 0.60 -6.70 -4.94
C PHE A 109 -0.71 -6.67 -5.70
N LEU A 110 -0.70 -7.04 -6.98
CA LEU A 110 -1.86 -7.06 -7.86
C LEU A 110 -2.97 -8.00 -7.37
N SER A 111 -2.61 -9.10 -6.70
CA SER A 111 -3.61 -10.02 -6.13
C SER A 111 -4.45 -9.40 -5.01
N TYR A 112 -3.93 -8.40 -4.29
CA TYR A 112 -4.68 -7.65 -3.29
C TYR A 112 -5.58 -6.56 -3.91
N ILE A 113 -5.33 -6.11 -5.13
CA ILE A 113 -6.07 -4.99 -5.75
C ILE A 113 -6.68 -5.39 -7.11
N PRO A 114 -7.54 -6.43 -7.17
CA PRO A 114 -8.11 -6.90 -8.44
C PRO A 114 -8.97 -5.85 -9.15
N GLN A 115 -9.44 -4.83 -8.42
CA GLN A 115 -10.27 -3.72 -8.92
C GLN A 115 -9.44 -2.52 -9.41
N ILE A 116 -8.11 -2.65 -9.47
CA ILE A 116 -7.21 -1.56 -9.86
C ILE A 116 -7.55 -1.04 -11.26
N ARG A 117 -7.67 0.28 -11.37
CA ARG A 117 -7.91 1.00 -12.64
C ARG A 117 -6.68 1.71 -13.13
N ARG A 118 -5.88 2.25 -12.20
CA ARG A 118 -4.62 2.93 -12.50
C ARG A 118 -3.52 2.47 -11.57
N LEU A 119 -2.45 1.94 -12.14
CA LEU A 119 -1.22 1.60 -11.43
C LEU A 119 -0.08 2.45 -11.98
N SER A 120 0.64 3.13 -11.09
CA SER A 120 1.86 3.86 -11.45
C SER A 120 3.00 3.42 -10.52
N ILE A 121 4.02 2.83 -11.12
CA ILE A 121 5.26 2.43 -10.45
C ILE A 121 6.36 3.29 -11.07
N ARG A 122 7.12 4.02 -10.25
CA ARG A 122 8.17 4.89 -10.78
C ARG A 122 9.48 4.14 -11.05
N ASN A 123 9.81 3.16 -10.21
CA ASN A 123 11.01 2.37 -10.34
C ASN A 123 10.67 0.89 -10.09
N LEU A 124 10.76 0.06 -11.11
CA LEU A 124 10.55 -1.37 -11.00
C LEU A 124 11.91 -2.09 -11.00
N TYR A 125 12.26 -2.72 -9.88
CA TYR A 125 13.55 -3.37 -9.69
C TYR A 125 13.47 -4.89 -9.91
N LYS A 126 14.50 -5.47 -10.53
CA LYS A 126 14.68 -6.93 -10.54
C LYS A 126 15.09 -7.40 -9.14
N SER A 127 14.43 -8.44 -8.66
CA SER A 127 14.79 -9.08 -7.40
C SER A 127 16.13 -9.81 -7.56
N PRO A 128 17.11 -9.62 -6.67
CA PRO A 128 18.42 -10.24 -6.79
C PRO A 128 18.43 -11.74 -6.45
N LYS A 129 17.33 -12.31 -5.90
CA LYS A 129 17.36 -13.62 -5.23
C LYS A 129 16.18 -14.57 -5.50
N LYS A 130 15.30 -14.31 -6.47
CA LYS A 130 14.17 -15.22 -6.75
C LYS A 130 14.03 -15.56 -8.23
N THR A 131 14.01 -16.86 -8.49
CA THR A 131 13.36 -17.43 -9.67
C THR A 131 11.92 -16.98 -9.69
N ILE A 132 11.46 -16.46 -10.83
CA ILE A 132 10.05 -16.17 -11.09
C ILE A 132 9.27 -17.43 -10.75
N ARG A 133 8.46 -17.39 -9.68
CA ARG A 133 7.55 -18.50 -9.37
C ARG A 133 6.50 -18.54 -10.47
N GLU A 134 6.03 -19.73 -10.83
CA GLU A 134 4.87 -19.85 -11.71
C GLU A 134 3.70 -19.10 -11.07
N PHE A 135 3.31 -18.00 -11.72
CA PHE A 135 2.24 -17.15 -11.24
C PHE A 135 0.93 -17.60 -11.87
N TYR A 136 -0.09 -17.77 -11.05
CA TYR A 136 -1.45 -17.90 -11.57
C TYR A 136 -1.85 -16.57 -12.25
N PRO A 137 -2.55 -16.64 -13.39
CA PRO A 137 -2.96 -15.44 -14.10
C PRO A 137 -3.88 -14.59 -13.21
N ILE A 138 -3.46 -13.36 -12.91
CA ILE A 138 -4.29 -12.37 -12.22
C ILE A 138 -5.08 -11.63 -13.30
N VAL A 139 -6.41 -11.70 -13.22
CA VAL A 139 -7.29 -11.01 -14.14
C VAL A 139 -7.58 -9.61 -13.61
N LEU A 140 -7.13 -8.58 -14.32
CA LEU A 140 -7.34 -7.17 -13.96
C LEU A 140 -8.39 -6.54 -14.89
N ASN A 141 -9.65 -6.92 -14.71
CA ASN A 141 -10.77 -6.55 -15.60
C ASN A 141 -11.01 -5.03 -15.74
N HIS A 142 -10.49 -4.24 -14.81
CA HIS A 142 -10.74 -2.80 -14.73
C HIS A 142 -9.50 -1.95 -15.00
N LEU A 143 -8.34 -2.56 -15.29
CA LEU A 143 -7.11 -1.82 -15.52
C LEU A 143 -7.21 -0.99 -16.81
N ILE A 144 -7.11 0.34 -16.68
CA ILE A 144 -7.16 1.28 -17.79
C ILE A 144 -5.76 1.82 -18.10
N HIS A 145 -4.97 2.11 -17.05
CA HIS A 145 -3.64 2.68 -17.20
C HIS A 145 -2.62 1.97 -16.33
N MET A 146 -1.49 1.63 -16.93
CA MET A 146 -0.32 1.09 -16.24
C MET A 146 0.91 1.89 -16.68
N PHE A 147 1.58 2.50 -15.71
CA PHE A 147 2.87 3.16 -15.89
C PHE A 147 3.90 2.42 -15.04
N LEU A 148 4.98 1.97 -15.66
CA LEU A 148 6.05 1.18 -15.06
C LEU A 148 7.41 1.87 -15.23
#